data_AF-A0A7R9TRK8-F1
#
_entry.id   AF-A0A7R9TRK8-F1
#
_cell.length_a   1.000
_cell.length_b   1.000
_cell.length_c   1.000
_cell.angle_alpha   90.00
_cell.angle_beta   90.00
_cell.angle_gamma   90.00
#
_symmetry.space_group_name_H-M   'P 1'
#
loop_
_entity.id
_entity.type
_entity.pdbx_description
1 polymer ?
#
loop_
_entity_poly.entity_id
_entity_poly.type
_entity_poly.pdbx_seq_one_letter_code
_entity_poly.pdbx_strand_id
1 'polypeptide(L)'
;APRAAAAGTADAPAPAPAPAGISETDAMMNVIKAVLGAGAFALPWAFASGGIVLASTTVVCSMLVCQYMVSFLVRSRNMLPAADAAKVDAYTDLAVQTIGPKGGLATELMVLVCCFGIASAYMVFVADTLATLIVPSVVGIGPYSTPEVLLYQLPLFVMLAWIKKMSGLSLISLLGNVSVVTGMGFVTYYASTLGSSLALLPMWN
;
A
#
# COMPACT_ATOMS: atom_id res chain seq x y z
N ALA A 1 -24.11 57.87 25.90
CA ALA A 1 -24.16 57.77 24.43
C ALA A 1 -22.82 58.23 23.87
N PRO A 2 -22.36 57.71 22.72
CA PRO A 2 -23.04 56.75 21.84
C PRO A 2 -22.16 55.51 21.53
N ARG A 3 -22.62 54.40 20.93
CA ARG A 3 -23.95 53.92 20.52
C ARG A 3 -23.85 52.42 20.26
N ALA A 4 -24.94 51.71 20.54
CA ALA A 4 -25.19 50.33 20.17
C ALA A 4 -25.52 50.16 18.66
N ALA A 5 -25.40 48.90 18.22
CA ALA A 5 -26.18 48.16 17.22
C ALA A 5 -26.10 48.53 15.72
N ALA A 6 -25.64 47.57 14.91
CA ALA A 6 -26.23 47.26 13.60
C ALA A 6 -25.94 45.79 13.25
N ALA A 7 -26.98 45.10 12.80
CA ALA A 7 -27.03 43.69 12.48
C ALA A 7 -26.23 43.33 11.22
N GLY A 8 -25.63 42.15 11.23
CA GLY A 8 -25.12 41.45 10.06
C GLY A 8 -25.23 39.96 10.31
N THR A 9 -26.33 39.37 9.84
CA THR A 9 -26.51 37.92 9.70
C THR A 9 -25.45 37.41 8.71
N ALA A 10 -24.25 37.15 9.19
CA ALA A 10 -23.27 36.35 8.47
C ALA A 10 -23.56 34.90 8.83
N ASP A 11 -24.35 34.28 7.95
CA ASP A 11 -24.59 32.86 7.83
C ASP A 11 -23.31 32.09 8.23
N ALA A 12 -23.38 31.39 9.37
CA ALA A 12 -22.32 30.46 9.73
C ALA A 12 -22.28 29.41 8.62
N PRO A 13 -21.11 29.10 8.02
CA PRO A 13 -21.03 28.07 7.00
C PRO A 13 -21.65 26.80 7.55
N ALA A 14 -22.71 26.32 6.89
CA ALA A 14 -23.39 25.09 7.23
C ALA A 14 -22.35 23.98 7.45
N PRO A 15 -22.54 23.11 8.45
CA PRO A 15 -21.62 22.01 8.70
C PRO A 15 -21.43 21.25 7.39
N ALA A 16 -20.17 21.15 6.96
CA ALA A 16 -19.80 20.38 5.78
C ALA A 16 -20.46 18.99 5.89
N PRO A 17 -21.11 18.50 4.82
CA PRO A 17 -21.76 17.20 4.86
C PRO A 17 -20.73 16.17 5.30
N ALA A 18 -21.12 15.37 6.30
CA ALA A 18 -20.32 14.26 6.81
C ALA A 18 -19.77 13.47 5.60
N PRO A 19 -18.47 13.09 5.62
CA PRO A 19 -17.88 12.39 4.49
C PRO A 19 -18.76 11.16 4.21
N ALA A 20 -19.26 11.07 2.98
CA ALA A 20 -20.02 9.92 2.52
C ALA A 20 -19.20 8.68 2.88
N GLY A 21 -19.75 7.85 3.79
CA GLY A 21 -19.05 6.69 4.30
C GLY A 21 -18.60 5.83 3.12
N ILE A 22 -17.31 5.50 3.09
CA ILE A 22 -16.75 4.55 2.12
C ILE A 22 -17.58 3.27 2.23
N SER A 23 -18.13 2.79 1.11
CA SER A 23 -18.89 1.53 1.10
C SER A 23 -18.00 0.38 1.59
N GLU A 24 -18.58 -0.61 2.26
CA GLU A 24 -17.83 -1.80 2.72
C GLU A 24 -17.06 -2.46 1.58
N THR A 25 -17.66 -2.49 0.39
CA THR A 25 -17.04 -3.01 -0.83
C THR A 25 -15.84 -2.17 -1.27
N ASP A 26 -15.93 -0.85 -1.16
CA ASP A 26 -14.83 0.06 -1.54
C ASP A 26 -13.67 -0.05 -0.56
N ALA A 27 -13.96 -0.18 0.73
CA ALA A 27 -12.96 -0.43 1.76
C ALA A 27 -12.27 -1.78 1.55
N MET A 28 -13.04 -2.84 1.27
CA MET A 28 -12.50 -4.17 0.96
C MET A 28 -11.61 -4.12 -0.28
N MET A 29 -12.06 -3.47 -1.36
CA MET A 29 -11.26 -3.31 -2.58
C MET A 29 -9.97 -2.54 -2.32
N ASN A 30 -10.00 -1.52 -1.46
CA ASN A 30 -8.80 -0.76 -1.12
C ASN A 30 -7.78 -1.62 -0.37
N VAL A 31 -8.23 -2.43 0.59
CA VAL A 31 -7.37 -3.38 1.32
C VAL A 31 -6.81 -4.45 0.37
N ILE A 32 -7.63 -5.02 -0.50
CA ILE A 32 -7.17 -6.02 -1.49
C ILE A 32 -6.08 -5.43 -2.39
N LYS A 33 -6.28 -4.22 -2.91
CA LYS A 33 -5.28 -3.54 -3.75
C LYS A 33 -3.98 -3.26 -2.99
N ALA A 34 -4.08 -2.88 -1.71
CA ALA A 34 -2.92 -2.63 -0.87
C ALA A 34 -2.09 -3.91 -0.63
N VAL A 35 -2.75 -5.06 -0.42
CA VAL A 35 -2.09 -6.34 -0.18
C VAL A 35 -1.53 -6.96 -1.48
N LEU A 36 -2.27 -6.87 -2.59
CA LEU A 36 -1.93 -7.48 -3.88
C LEU A 36 -0.90 -6.70 -4.71
N GLY A 37 -0.31 -5.62 -4.20
CA GLY A 37 0.70 -4.82 -4.91
C GLY A 37 2.02 -5.58 -5.17
N ALA A 38 3.17 -5.01 -4.81
CA ALA A 38 4.47 -5.69 -4.96
C ALA A 38 4.52 -7.07 -4.29
N GLY A 39 3.74 -7.30 -3.23
CA GLY A 39 3.66 -8.59 -2.55
C GLY A 39 3.32 -9.74 -3.49
N ALA A 40 2.45 -9.51 -4.49
CA ALA A 40 2.07 -10.54 -5.45
C ALA A 40 3.23 -10.97 -6.37
N PHE A 41 4.14 -10.05 -6.72
CA PHE A 41 5.31 -10.35 -7.56
C PHE A 41 6.39 -11.16 -6.81
N ALA A 42 6.44 -11.08 -5.49
CA ALA A 42 7.37 -11.87 -4.67
C ALA A 42 6.87 -13.30 -4.40
N LEU A 43 5.56 -13.57 -4.54
CA LEU A 43 4.98 -14.88 -4.26
C LEU A 43 5.59 -16.00 -5.13
N PRO A 44 5.74 -15.88 -6.47
CA PRO A 44 6.31 -16.95 -7.28
C PRO A 44 7.70 -17.36 -6.81
N TRP A 45 8.54 -16.39 -6.44
CA TRP A 45 9.87 -16.65 -5.90
C TRP A 45 9.83 -17.32 -4.53
N ALA A 46 8.90 -16.90 -3.66
CA ALA A 46 8.70 -17.52 -2.34
C ALA A 46 8.25 -18.98 -2.45
N PHE A 47 7.34 -19.30 -3.37
CA PHE A 47 6.90 -20.67 -3.64
C PHE A 47 8.00 -21.52 -4.31
N ALA A 48 8.79 -20.92 -5.20
CA ALA A 48 9.91 -21.60 -5.85
C ALA A 48 11.04 -21.94 -4.85
N SER A 49 11.33 -21.05 -3.91
CA SER A 49 12.45 -21.20 -2.97
C SER A 49 12.07 -21.98 -1.70
N GLY A 50 10.86 -21.77 -1.19
CA GLY A 50 10.36 -22.38 0.06
C GLY A 50 9.54 -23.66 -0.14
N GLY A 51 9.22 -24.03 -1.37
CA GLY A 51 8.34 -25.16 -1.67
C GLY A 51 6.87 -24.88 -1.33
N ILE A 52 5.97 -25.70 -1.86
CA ILE A 52 4.53 -25.44 -1.78
C ILE A 52 4.01 -25.47 -0.34
N VAL A 53 4.49 -26.43 0.47
CA VAL A 53 3.96 -26.65 1.82
C VAL A 53 4.36 -25.54 2.78
N LEU A 54 5.63 -25.13 2.82
CA LEU A 54 6.08 -24.07 3.71
C LEU A 54 5.56 -22.70 3.27
N ALA A 55 5.56 -22.42 1.96
CA ALA A 55 5.03 -21.15 1.45
C ALA A 55 3.52 -21.01 1.72
N SER A 56 2.72 -22.04 1.45
CA SER A 56 1.28 -22.02 1.74
C SER A 56 0.99 -21.90 3.24
N THR A 57 1.70 -22.64 4.09
CA THR A 57 1.53 -22.54 5.55
C THR A 57 1.87 -21.13 6.05
N THR A 58 2.95 -20.53 5.54
CA THR A 58 3.36 -19.17 5.93
C THR A 58 2.34 -18.11 5.49
N VAL A 59 1.75 -18.27 4.30
CA VAL A 59 0.66 -17.39 3.81
C VAL A 59 -0.60 -17.51 4.66
N VAL A 60 -1.00 -18.73 5.04
CA VAL A 60 -2.16 -18.94 5.92
C VAL A 60 -1.90 -18.37 7.32
N CYS A 61 -0.71 -18.62 7.88
CA CYS A 61 -0.32 -18.04 9.17
C CYS A 61 -0.32 -16.50 9.14
N SER A 62 0.24 -15.89 8.10
CA SER A 62 0.27 -14.43 7.98
C SER A 62 -1.13 -13.84 7.79
N MET A 63 -2.03 -14.52 7.07
CA MET A 63 -3.44 -14.14 6.96
C MET A 63 -4.12 -14.13 8.33
N LEU A 64 -3.96 -15.18 9.15
CA LEU A 64 -4.55 -15.26 10.48
C LEU A 64 -4.02 -14.16 11.41
N VAL A 65 -2.71 -13.92 11.38
CA VAL A 65 -2.08 -12.84 12.16
C VAL A 65 -2.62 -11.48 11.71
N CYS A 66 -2.68 -11.21 10.42
CA CYS A 66 -3.21 -9.96 9.87
C CYS A 66 -4.67 -9.73 10.31
N GLN A 67 -5.51 -10.76 10.19
CA GLN A 67 -6.91 -10.68 10.60
C GLN A 67 -7.06 -10.39 12.10
N TYR A 68 -6.22 -11.01 12.93
CA TYR A 68 -6.20 -10.73 14.36
C TYR A 68 -5.79 -9.27 14.65
N MET A 69 -4.74 -8.76 13.99
CA MET A 69 -4.27 -7.38 14.20
C MET A 69 -5.31 -6.35 13.78
N VAL A 70 -5.96 -6.54 12.62
CA VAL A 70 -7.04 -5.65 12.16
C VAL A 70 -8.22 -5.68 13.14
N SER A 71 -8.62 -6.87 13.60
CA SER A 71 -9.71 -7.02 14.58
C SER A 71 -9.37 -6.35 15.91
N PHE A 72 -8.12 -6.46 16.36
CA PHE A 72 -7.63 -5.80 17.57
C PHE A 72 -7.66 -4.28 17.45
N LEU A 73 -7.23 -3.72 16.32
CA LEU A 73 -7.30 -2.27 16.05
C LEU A 73 -8.74 -1.75 16.04
N VAL A 74 -9.65 -2.46 15.36
CA VAL A 74 -11.08 -2.11 15.33
C VAL A 74 -11.69 -2.14 16.72
N ARG A 75 -11.39 -3.19 17.51
CA ARG A 75 -11.87 -3.28 18.89
C ARG A 75 -11.32 -2.14 19.75
N SER A 76 -10.05 -1.78 19.56
CA SER A 76 -9.41 -0.67 20.30
C SER A 76 -10.09 0.66 19.99
N ARG A 77 -10.45 0.91 18.73
CA ARG A 77 -11.25 2.07 18.31
C ARG A 77 -12.65 2.06 18.92
N ASN A 78 -13.32 0.92 18.94
CA ASN A 78 -14.70 0.80 19.43
C ASN A 78 -14.82 0.90 20.96
N MET A 79 -13.73 0.67 21.70
CA MET A 79 -13.69 0.82 23.16
C MET A 79 -13.49 2.27 23.61
N LEU A 80 -13.18 3.19 22.70
CA LEU A 80 -12.96 4.60 23.01
C LEU A 80 -14.32 5.33 23.24
N PRO A 81 -14.42 6.21 24.25
CA PRO A 81 -15.62 7.05 24.43
C PRO A 81 -15.93 7.86 23.17
N ALA A 82 -17.21 8.08 22.87
CA ALA A 82 -17.65 8.75 21.63
C ALA A 82 -17.01 10.14 21.42
N ALA A 83 -16.71 10.87 22.50
CA ALA A 83 -16.04 12.16 22.47
C ALA A 83 -14.55 12.08 22.03
N ASP A 84 -13.88 10.97 22.34
CA ASP A 84 -12.48 10.73 21.97
C ASP A 84 -12.37 10.01 20.62
N ALA A 85 -13.35 9.16 20.27
CA ALA A 85 -13.45 8.51 18.97
C ALA A 85 -13.62 9.51 17.82
N ALA A 86 -14.27 10.65 18.08
CA ALA A 86 -14.42 11.75 17.12
C ALA A 86 -13.10 12.51 16.84
N LYS A 87 -12.06 12.29 17.64
CA LYS A 87 -10.72 12.91 17.46
C LYS A 87 -9.69 11.95 16.84
N VAL A 88 -10.12 10.74 16.44
CA VAL A 88 -9.23 9.73 15.86
C VAL A 88 -9.39 9.73 14.35
N ASP A 89 -8.48 10.42 13.66
CA ASP A 89 -8.39 10.41 12.20
C ASP A 89 -7.29 9.45 11.71
N ALA A 90 -6.22 9.27 12.48
CA ALA A 90 -5.11 8.36 12.16
C ALA A 90 -4.89 7.25 13.22
N TYR A 91 -4.19 6.19 12.81
CA TYR A 91 -3.77 5.12 13.72
C TYR A 91 -2.87 5.64 14.85
N THR A 92 -2.09 6.70 14.58
CA THR A 92 -1.26 7.37 15.57
C THR A 92 -2.11 8.01 16.68
N ASP A 93 -3.22 8.66 16.31
CA ASP A 93 -4.14 9.28 17.29
C ASP A 93 -4.82 8.21 18.15
N LEU A 94 -5.17 7.08 17.53
CA LEU A 94 -5.69 5.92 18.27
C LEU A 94 -4.67 5.40 19.30
N ALA A 95 -3.38 5.35 18.93
CA ALA A 95 -2.32 4.94 19.84
C ALA A 95 -2.07 5.95 20.96
N VAL A 96 -2.17 7.26 20.68
CA VAL A 96 -2.10 8.32 21.71
C VAL A 96 -3.21 8.16 22.73
N GLN A 97 -4.44 7.88 22.29
CA GLN A 97 -5.59 7.78 23.17
C GLN A 97 -5.62 6.49 23.99
N THR A 98 -5.05 5.39 23.47
CA THR A 98 -5.07 4.08 24.14
C THR A 98 -3.85 3.83 25.03
N ILE A 99 -2.65 4.23 24.59
CA ILE A 99 -1.35 3.95 25.26
C ILE A 99 -0.73 5.24 25.84
N GLY A 100 -1.20 6.41 25.42
CA GLY A 100 -0.64 7.71 25.79
C GLY A 100 0.33 8.26 24.73
N PRO A 101 0.88 9.47 24.96
CA PRO A 101 1.66 10.21 23.96
C PRO A 101 2.93 9.47 23.49
N LYS A 102 3.55 8.67 24.37
CA LYS A 102 4.71 7.83 24.00
C LYS A 102 4.33 6.71 23.04
N GLY A 103 3.12 6.15 23.17
CA GLY A 103 2.60 5.12 22.26
C GLY A 103 2.28 5.66 20.87
N GLY A 104 1.78 6.90 20.80
CA GLY A 104 1.64 7.65 19.56
C GLY A 104 2.95 7.78 18.80
N LEU A 105 3.98 8.33 19.45
CA LEU A 105 5.31 8.51 18.85
C LEU A 105 5.92 7.17 18.37
N ALA A 106 5.78 6.11 19.17
CA ALA A 106 6.27 4.79 18.79
C ALA A 106 5.54 4.25 17.54
N THR A 107 4.22 4.44 17.46
CA THR A 107 3.42 4.02 16.30
C THR A 107 3.77 4.81 15.06
N GLU A 108 3.93 6.13 15.19
CA GLU A 108 4.36 7.01 14.10
C GLU A 108 5.73 6.58 13.54
N LEU A 109 6.68 6.28 14.43
CA LEU A 109 8.01 5.81 14.02
C LEU A 109 7.96 4.43 13.33
N MET A 110 7.15 3.51 13.84
CA MET A 110 6.97 2.19 13.21
C MET A 110 6.34 2.30 11.83
N VAL A 111 5.33 3.16 11.66
CA VAL A 111 4.72 3.44 10.35
C VAL A 111 5.74 4.07 9.40
N LEU A 112 6.53 5.03 9.89
CA LEU A 112 7.58 5.68 9.07
C LEU A 112 8.61 4.67 8.56
N VAL A 113 9.12 3.80 9.44
CA VAL A 113 10.08 2.75 9.08
C VAL A 113 9.47 1.76 8.08
N CYS A 114 8.21 1.37 8.30
CA CYS A 114 7.48 0.47 7.39
C CYS A 114 7.32 1.10 6.00
N CYS A 115 6.81 2.33 5.93
CA CYS A 115 6.65 3.06 4.68
C CYS A 115 7.98 3.28 3.96
N PHE A 116 9.04 3.60 4.69
CA PHE A 116 10.38 3.76 4.12
C PHE A 116 10.90 2.45 3.52
N GLY A 117 10.78 1.34 4.25
CA GLY A 117 11.16 0.01 3.76
C GLY A 117 10.40 -0.38 2.50
N ILE A 118 9.07 -0.22 2.52
CA ILE A 118 8.21 -0.48 1.36
C ILE A 118 8.63 0.38 0.17
N ALA A 119 8.82 1.69 0.37
CA ALA A 119 9.23 2.61 -0.69
C ALA A 119 10.59 2.21 -1.30
N SER A 120 11.59 1.86 -0.47
CA SER A 120 12.89 1.41 -0.97
C SER A 120 12.80 0.10 -1.76
N ALA A 121 11.98 -0.86 -1.32
CA ALA A 121 11.78 -2.13 -2.03
C ALA A 121 11.14 -1.91 -3.40
N TYR A 122 10.15 -1.02 -3.49
CA TYR A 122 9.55 -0.63 -4.77
C TYR A 122 10.56 0.04 -5.71
N MET A 123 11.44 0.92 -5.21
CA MET A 123 12.46 1.56 -6.05
C MET A 123 13.43 0.53 -6.65
N VAL A 124 13.89 -0.43 -5.85
CA VAL A 124 14.78 -1.51 -6.32
C VAL A 124 14.06 -2.40 -7.33
N PHE A 125 12.82 -2.79 -7.05
CA PHE A 125 12.02 -3.60 -7.97
C PHE A 125 11.82 -2.92 -9.33
N VAL A 126 11.52 -1.62 -9.34
CA VAL A 126 11.36 -0.84 -10.57
C VAL A 126 12.69 -0.73 -11.32
N ALA A 127 13.80 -0.48 -10.63
CA ALA A 127 15.12 -0.42 -11.24
C ALA A 127 15.53 -1.75 -11.88
N ASP A 128 15.27 -2.86 -11.21
CA ASP A 128 15.57 -4.21 -11.72
C ASP A 128 14.72 -4.57 -12.95
N THR A 129 13.44 -4.21 -12.91
CA THR A 129 12.53 -4.38 -14.05
C THR A 129 12.97 -3.55 -15.26
N LEU A 130 13.36 -2.29 -15.05
CA LEU A 130 13.90 -1.41 -16.09
C LEU A 130 15.19 -1.97 -16.70
N ALA A 131 16.13 -2.42 -15.85
CA ALA A 131 17.41 -2.98 -16.26
C ALA A 131 17.24 -4.26 -17.10
N THR A 132 16.27 -5.10 -16.74
CA THR A 132 16.08 -6.42 -17.38
C THR A 132 15.22 -6.34 -18.65
N LEU A 133 14.16 -5.51 -18.66
CA LEU A 133 13.19 -5.51 -19.75
C LEU A 133 13.37 -4.37 -20.76
N ILE A 134 13.70 -3.17 -20.28
CA ILE A 134 13.61 -1.94 -21.08
C ILE A 134 14.98 -1.58 -21.66
N VAL A 135 16.03 -1.60 -20.85
CA VAL A 135 17.37 -1.19 -21.32
C VAL A 135 17.90 -2.05 -22.49
N PRO A 136 17.77 -3.39 -22.48
CA PRO A 136 18.20 -4.22 -23.61
C PRO A 136 17.36 -4.00 -24.88
N SER A 137 16.07 -3.71 -24.72
CA SER A 137 15.11 -3.61 -25.83
C SER A 137 15.09 -2.25 -26.53
N VAL A 138 15.44 -1.17 -25.82
CA VAL A 138 15.26 0.21 -26.30
C VAL A 138 16.59 0.93 -26.57
N VAL A 139 17.63 0.64 -25.79
CA VAL A 139 18.90 1.38 -25.86
C VAL A 139 19.96 0.62 -26.66
N GLY A 140 19.91 -0.72 -26.70
CA GLY A 140 20.83 -1.53 -27.52
C GLY A 140 22.32 -1.46 -27.11
N ILE A 141 22.62 -0.87 -25.95
CA ILE A 141 23.98 -0.69 -25.42
C ILE A 141 24.08 -1.48 -24.12
N GLY A 142 24.78 -2.64 -24.14
CA GLY A 142 25.37 -3.34 -22.99
C GLY A 142 24.50 -3.73 -21.77
N PRO A 143 24.89 -4.76 -20.98
CA PRO A 143 24.24 -5.06 -19.72
C PRO A 143 24.59 -3.98 -18.68
N TYR A 144 23.61 -3.18 -18.28
CA TYR A 144 23.75 -2.25 -17.16
C TYR A 144 23.52 -2.98 -15.84
N SER A 145 24.29 -2.61 -14.82
CA SER A 145 24.14 -3.17 -13.48
C SER A 145 22.94 -2.51 -12.78
N THR A 146 22.09 -3.28 -12.08
CA THR A 146 20.95 -2.79 -11.28
C THR A 146 21.24 -1.52 -10.45
N PRO A 147 22.39 -1.37 -9.76
CA PRO A 147 22.73 -0.15 -9.03
C PRO A 147 22.87 1.11 -9.91
N GLU A 148 23.31 0.97 -11.16
CA GLU A 148 23.48 2.11 -12.08
C GLU A 148 22.12 2.64 -12.54
N VAL A 149 21.22 1.74 -12.91
CA VAL A 149 19.83 2.08 -13.31
C VAL A 149 19.07 2.72 -12.14
N LEU A 150 19.31 2.25 -10.91
CA LEU A 150 18.75 2.87 -9.71
C LEU A 150 19.24 4.32 -9.52
N LEU A 151 20.52 4.58 -9.77
CA LEU A 151 21.10 5.92 -9.62
C LEU A 151 20.55 6.91 -10.68
N TYR A 152 20.35 6.45 -11.92
CA TYR A 152 19.74 7.26 -12.98
C TYR A 152 18.24 7.54 -12.75
N GLN A 153 17.52 6.62 -12.11
CA GLN A 153 16.10 6.74 -11.80
C GLN A 153 15.83 7.61 -10.55
N LEU A 154 16.79 7.70 -9.61
CA LEU A 154 16.70 8.47 -8.38
C LEU A 154 16.28 9.95 -8.57
N PRO A 155 16.89 10.75 -9.49
CA PRO A 155 16.46 12.13 -9.70
C PRO A 155 15.00 12.25 -10.16
N LEU A 156 14.51 11.28 -10.94
CA LEU A 156 13.11 11.23 -11.35
C LEU A 156 12.20 10.99 -10.13
N PHE A 157 12.54 10.06 -9.24
CA PHE A 157 11.80 9.84 -8.00
C PHE A 157 11.82 11.06 -7.07
N VAL A 158 12.95 11.75 -6.95
CA VAL A 158 13.06 12.99 -6.18
C VAL A 158 12.18 14.09 -6.77
N MET A 159 12.16 14.22 -8.10
CA MET A 159 11.28 15.17 -8.78
C MET A 159 9.80 14.85 -8.52
N LEU A 160 9.42 13.57 -8.59
CA LEU A 160 8.06 13.11 -8.29
C LEU A 160 7.68 13.36 -6.83
N ALA A 161 8.62 13.21 -5.88
CA ALA A 161 8.38 13.48 -4.46
C ALA A 161 8.04 14.96 -4.17
N TRP A 162 8.41 15.89 -5.07
CA TRP A 162 8.05 17.31 -4.93
C TRP A 162 6.61 17.62 -5.39
N ILE A 163 5.91 16.67 -6.02
CA ILE A 163 4.53 16.90 -6.47
C ILE A 163 3.59 16.94 -5.26
N LYS A 164 3.18 18.16 -4.86
CA LYS A 164 2.25 18.39 -3.74
C LYS A 164 0.77 18.15 -4.08
N LYS A 165 0.42 17.99 -5.37
CA LYS A 165 -0.97 17.77 -5.81
C LYS A 165 -1.18 16.33 -6.26
N MET A 166 -1.95 15.58 -5.46
CA MET A 166 -2.20 14.15 -5.66
C MET A 166 -3.35 13.83 -6.65
N SER A 167 -3.98 14.82 -7.28
CA SER A 167 -5.14 14.60 -8.15
C SER A 167 -4.82 13.75 -9.39
N GLY A 168 -3.61 13.91 -9.97
CA GLY A 168 -3.17 13.09 -11.10
C GLY A 168 -2.81 11.64 -10.75
N LEU A 169 -2.62 11.33 -9.47
CA LEU A 169 -2.17 10.00 -9.04
C LEU A 169 -3.30 8.96 -9.04
N SER A 170 -4.56 9.40 -8.98
CA SER A 170 -5.68 8.47 -9.10
C SER A 170 -5.70 7.80 -10.47
N LEU A 171 -5.42 8.55 -11.55
CA LEU A 171 -5.38 8.02 -12.91
C LEU A 171 -4.20 7.08 -13.14
N ILE A 172 -3.00 7.42 -12.65
CA ILE A 172 -1.83 6.53 -12.77
C ILE A 172 -2.03 5.24 -11.94
N SER A 173 -2.68 5.34 -10.78
CA SER A 173 -3.04 4.16 -9.96
C SER A 173 -4.06 3.28 -10.69
N LEU A 174 -5.05 3.87 -11.36
CA LEU A 174 -6.01 3.11 -12.16
C LEU A 174 -5.31 2.34 -13.29
N LEU A 175 -4.42 3.00 -14.04
CA LEU A 175 -3.62 2.36 -15.08
C LEU A 175 -2.72 1.26 -14.51
N GLY A 176 -2.10 1.49 -13.35
CA GLY A 176 -1.31 0.49 -12.64
C GLY A 176 -2.13 -0.75 -12.27
N ASN A 177 -3.34 -0.56 -11.72
CA ASN A 177 -4.24 -1.66 -11.38
C ASN A 177 -4.63 -2.47 -12.62
N VAL A 178 -4.95 -1.81 -13.74
CA VAL A 178 -5.25 -2.50 -15.02
C VAL A 178 -4.05 -3.29 -15.51
N SER A 179 -2.85 -2.71 -15.43
CA SER A 179 -1.59 -3.37 -15.80
C SER A 179 -1.34 -4.63 -14.97
N VAL A 180 -1.49 -4.55 -13.64
CA VAL A 180 -1.32 -5.70 -12.73
C VAL A 180 -2.34 -6.80 -13.04
N VAL A 181 -3.62 -6.45 -13.20
CA VAL A 181 -4.67 -7.44 -13.54
C VAL A 181 -4.37 -8.11 -14.88
N THR A 182 -3.94 -7.35 -15.88
CA THR A 182 -3.57 -7.88 -17.19
C THR A 182 -2.37 -8.82 -17.10
N GLY A 183 -1.33 -8.43 -16.35
CA GLY A 183 -0.15 -9.27 -16.11
C GLY A 183 -0.48 -10.56 -15.39
N MET A 184 -1.30 -10.49 -14.34
CA MET A 184 -1.76 -11.67 -13.59
C MET A 184 -2.60 -12.61 -14.45
N GLY A 185 -3.47 -12.05 -15.30
CA GLY A 185 -4.26 -12.82 -16.28
C GLY A 185 -3.38 -13.54 -17.30
N PHE A 186 -2.34 -12.87 -17.81
CA PHE A 186 -1.37 -13.47 -18.72
C PHE A 186 -0.60 -14.62 -18.06
N VAL A 187 -0.08 -14.42 -16.85
CA VAL A 187 0.60 -15.47 -16.08
C VAL A 187 -0.32 -16.68 -15.87
N THR A 188 -1.59 -16.45 -15.53
CA THR A 188 -2.58 -17.52 -15.33
C THR A 188 -2.89 -18.28 -16.62
N TYR A 189 -2.98 -17.58 -17.75
CA TYR A 189 -3.17 -18.18 -19.06
C TYR A 189 -1.97 -19.04 -19.51
N TYR A 190 -0.75 -18.56 -19.27
CA TYR A 190 0.46 -19.35 -19.54
C TYR A 190 0.57 -20.55 -18.59
N ALA A 191 0.20 -20.38 -17.32
CA ALA A 191 0.20 -21.48 -16.36
C ALA A 191 -0.80 -22.59 -16.74
N SER A 192 -2.01 -22.24 -17.21
CA SER A 192 -3.02 -23.23 -17.60
C SER A 192 -2.66 -23.98 -18.88
N THR A 193 -1.96 -23.34 -19.82
CA THR A 193 -1.47 -23.99 -21.05
C THR A 193 -0.24 -24.88 -20.81
N LEU A 194 0.51 -24.64 -19.73
CA LEU A 194 1.67 -25.45 -19.29
C LEU A 194 1.27 -26.65 -18.38
N GLY A 195 -0.03 -26.90 -18.20
CA GLY A 195 -0.67 -27.73 -17.16
C GLY A 195 -0.26 -29.20 -16.96
N SER A 196 0.84 -29.69 -17.54
CA SER A 196 1.35 -31.06 -17.38
C SER A 196 2.56 -31.19 -16.44
N SER A 197 3.23 -30.09 -16.08
CA SER A 197 4.50 -30.11 -15.31
C SER A 197 4.39 -29.62 -13.86
N LEU A 198 3.19 -29.33 -13.36
CA LEU A 198 2.94 -28.93 -11.96
C LEU A 198 3.42 -29.99 -10.93
N ALA A 199 3.59 -31.24 -11.36
CA ALA A 199 4.13 -32.33 -10.55
C ALA A 199 5.64 -32.22 -10.27
N LEU A 200 6.37 -31.31 -10.92
CA LEU A 200 7.81 -31.05 -10.70
C LEU A 200 8.08 -29.90 -9.72
N LEU A 201 7.06 -29.23 -9.19
CA LEU A 201 7.29 -28.22 -8.17
C LEU A 201 7.83 -28.89 -6.90
N PRO A 202 8.93 -28.40 -6.31
CA PRO A 202 9.49 -28.95 -5.08
C PRO A 202 8.42 -28.87 -3.98
N MET A 203 7.89 -30.03 -3.59
CA MET A 203 6.91 -30.13 -2.51
C MET A 203 7.52 -29.70 -1.18
N TRP A 204 8.80 -30.02 -1.01
CA TRP A 204 9.66 -29.67 0.10
C TRP A 204 11.06 -29.38 -0.46
N ASN A 205 11.69 -28.29 -0.01
CA ASN A 205 13.13 -28.03 -0.18
C ASN A 205 13.77 -28.18 1.20
#